data_AF-A0A3N9VMN3-F1
#
_entry.id   AF-A0A3N9VMN3-F1
#
_cell.length_a   1.000
_cell.length_b   1.000
_cell.length_c   1.000
_cell.angle_alpha   90.00
_cell.angle_beta   90.00
_cell.angle_gamma   90.00
#
_symmetry.space_group_name_H-M   'P 1'
#
loop_
_entity.id
_entity.type
_entity.pdbx_description
1 polymer ?
#
loop_
_entity_poly.entity_id
_entity_poly.type
_entity_poly.pdbx_seq_one_letter_code
_entity_poly.pdbx_strand_id
1 'polypeptide(L)'
;MNYWLNIYFTILVLSLLVALPAAAASEAVAISSSATNEQKIAAPFSFDSVWFYRDATRVIPEIGKRWLTVVFNPGDNADSVDFGASNDSLIQEKAKAVLLAHDRLSEYLYDPNLAEDACFFRMRDGLKLENIRQLITQVSQDETVKYVHPTLVLKNKTFAFFTVFQLEWKTGADAAEREALLNAAHVVFDEKENRYAVDVTALPYFKALNLLAEDIRVLRATPSLVEIKPSISASLSLHMSGGNIGNSIPFQLTITFSDRVSIDPSSLATLNLRPPNLQKELFDCTFDPYDTAKAVTKSPLVITGRVTFYAPGEYTIPAIAISYACPSCPGSSVRSTETEPVVFKASSMIPVELAEYRLIVPTEPISPDFHRAALRQQSQRDLWFALSCFAGFILCAAWLLLLRRKVTAERVLLTERKKDELLAEQLRTLLQATATAPHWRYLGEVGSLLREYLVVHYEIDGKYRGGSGKQFMETIREHLSGECLEPLSLIFSAIDTSVSLESEHYQDIEQLQREILRVVDLTAQNAAAHG
;
A
#
# COMPACT_ATOMS: atom_id res chain seq x y z
N MET A 1 -7.44 29.01 -29.22
CA MET A 1 -7.27 27.53 -29.21
C MET A 1 -6.13 27.05 -28.32
N ASN A 2 -4.94 27.67 -28.30
CA ASN A 2 -3.79 27.21 -27.49
C ASN A 2 -3.97 27.30 -25.96
N TYR A 3 -4.78 28.22 -25.44
CA TYR A 3 -4.94 28.39 -23.99
C TYR A 3 -5.79 27.28 -23.35
N TRP A 4 -6.83 26.83 -24.05
CA TRP A 4 -7.67 25.72 -23.62
C TRP A 4 -6.95 24.38 -23.71
N LEU A 5 -6.11 24.19 -24.73
CA LEU A 5 -5.30 22.98 -24.88
C LEU A 5 -4.30 22.81 -23.73
N ASN A 6 -3.67 23.90 -23.26
CA ASN A 6 -2.75 23.87 -22.13
C ASN A 6 -3.45 23.55 -20.79
N ILE A 7 -4.67 24.02 -20.59
CA ILE A 7 -5.45 23.72 -19.37
C ILE A 7 -5.91 22.26 -19.37
N TYR A 8 -6.35 21.73 -20.52
CA TYR A 8 -6.69 20.31 -20.62
C TYR A 8 -5.47 19.39 -20.52
N PHE A 9 -4.31 19.78 -21.08
CA PHE A 9 -3.08 19.00 -20.95
C PHE A 9 -2.57 18.98 -19.52
N THR A 10 -2.63 20.11 -18.80
CA THR A 10 -2.24 20.17 -17.38
C THR A 10 -3.17 19.37 -16.48
N ILE A 11 -4.49 19.41 -16.70
CA ILE A 11 -5.46 18.58 -15.96
C ILE A 11 -5.28 17.10 -16.30
N LEU A 12 -5.01 16.76 -17.56
CA LEU A 12 -4.79 15.39 -17.98
C LEU A 12 -3.48 14.84 -17.40
N VAL A 13 -2.40 15.63 -17.39
CA VAL A 13 -1.12 15.29 -16.74
C VAL A 13 -1.27 15.19 -15.22
N LEU A 14 -2.04 16.08 -14.57
CA LEU A 14 -2.32 15.98 -13.13
C LEU A 14 -3.15 14.73 -12.80
N SER A 15 -4.13 14.40 -13.65
CA SER A 15 -4.95 13.19 -13.48
C SER A 15 -4.19 11.91 -13.81
N LEU A 16 -3.22 11.95 -14.73
CA LEU A 16 -2.32 10.82 -15.00
C LEU A 16 -1.28 10.64 -13.87
N LEU A 17 -0.87 11.73 -13.21
CA LEU A 17 -0.01 11.69 -12.01
C LEU A 17 -0.75 11.18 -10.76
N VAL A 18 -2.08 11.32 -10.70
CA VAL A 18 -2.92 10.80 -9.59
C VAL A 18 -3.47 9.39 -9.91
N ALA A 19 -3.58 9.01 -11.18
CA ALA A 19 -4.08 7.71 -11.63
C ALA A 19 -3.00 6.73 -12.12
N LEU A 20 -1.74 7.15 -12.19
CA LEU A 20 -0.65 6.21 -11.93
C LEU A 20 -0.92 5.67 -10.52
N PRO A 21 -1.12 4.35 -10.33
CA PRO A 21 -0.83 3.83 -9.00
C PRO A 21 0.55 4.39 -8.69
N ALA A 22 0.74 5.00 -7.52
CA ALA A 22 2.07 5.07 -6.96
C ALA A 22 2.57 3.63 -7.08
N ALA A 23 3.35 3.34 -8.12
CA ALA A 23 4.14 2.14 -8.21
C ALA A 23 4.88 2.23 -6.90
N ALA A 24 4.47 1.38 -5.94
CA ALA A 24 4.88 1.45 -4.56
C ALA A 24 6.37 1.72 -4.62
N ALA A 25 6.77 2.93 -4.21
CA ALA A 25 8.11 3.41 -4.45
C ALA A 25 9.02 2.29 -3.96
N SER A 26 9.73 1.67 -4.90
CA SER A 26 10.58 0.53 -4.63
C SER A 26 11.52 0.99 -3.54
N GLU A 27 11.27 0.51 -2.33
CA GLU A 27 12.00 0.83 -1.13
C GLU A 27 13.47 0.42 -1.36
N ALA A 28 14.44 1.02 -0.70
CA ALA A 28 15.84 0.64 -0.87
C ALA A 28 16.39 0.42 0.53
N VAL A 29 16.89 -0.77 0.76
CA VAL A 29 17.83 -1.08 1.85
C VAL A 29 19.22 -0.92 1.21
N ALA A 30 20.33 -0.69 1.91
CA ALA A 30 21.67 -0.66 1.25
C ALA A 30 22.63 -1.60 1.96
N ILE A 31 23.48 -2.31 1.20
CA ILE A 31 24.66 -3.06 1.68
C ILE A 31 25.88 -2.59 0.88
N SER A 32 27.04 -2.44 1.52
CA SER A 32 28.34 -2.40 0.84
C SER A 32 28.88 -3.83 0.69
N SER A 33 29.33 -4.23 -0.50
CA SER A 33 29.98 -5.53 -0.72
C SER A 33 31.45 -5.34 -1.06
N SER A 34 32.36 -6.02 -0.34
CA SER A 34 33.81 -5.92 -0.48
C SER A 34 34.42 -6.61 -1.71
N ALA A 35 33.62 -7.17 -2.62
CA ALA A 35 34.12 -7.93 -3.77
C ALA A 35 34.17 -7.12 -5.08
N THR A 36 33.60 -5.93 -5.10
CA THR A 36 33.58 -5.01 -6.26
C THR A 36 33.31 -3.63 -5.68
N ASN A 37 34.06 -2.60 -6.07
CA ASN A 37 33.89 -1.19 -5.66
C ASN A 37 32.54 -0.56 -6.08
N GLU A 38 31.47 -1.34 -6.18
CA GLU A 38 30.11 -0.91 -6.50
C GLU A 38 29.21 -1.17 -5.29
N GLN A 39 28.63 -0.10 -4.76
CA GLN A 39 27.71 -0.08 -3.63
C GLN A 39 26.42 -0.82 -4.02
N LYS A 40 26.20 -2.03 -3.49
CA LYS A 40 25.01 -2.85 -3.80
C LYS A 40 23.85 -2.51 -2.88
N ILE A 41 23.00 -1.61 -3.35
CA ILE A 41 21.74 -1.28 -2.69
C ILE A 41 20.92 -2.58 -2.48
N ALA A 42 20.56 -2.87 -1.24
CA ALA A 42 19.72 -3.99 -0.87
C ALA A 42 18.25 -3.83 -1.29
N ALA A 43 17.61 -4.97 -1.52
CA ALA A 43 16.34 -5.01 -2.22
C ALA A 43 15.21 -4.31 -1.44
N PRO A 44 14.21 -3.73 -2.15
CA PRO A 44 13.03 -3.10 -1.57
C PRO A 44 12.32 -3.95 -0.52
N PHE A 45 12.45 -3.56 0.75
CA PHE A 45 11.65 -4.11 1.83
C PHE A 45 10.24 -3.54 1.75
N SER A 46 9.19 -4.36 1.80
CA SER A 46 7.80 -3.87 1.85
C SER A 46 7.14 -4.36 3.13
N PHE A 47 6.50 -3.46 3.89
CA PHE A 47 5.77 -3.83 5.11
C PHE A 47 4.62 -4.82 4.83
N ASP A 48 4.06 -4.80 3.63
CA ASP A 48 2.97 -5.70 3.23
C ASP A 48 3.47 -7.13 2.93
N SER A 49 4.78 -7.29 2.74
CA SER A 49 5.42 -8.59 2.49
C SER A 49 5.76 -9.35 3.78
N VAL A 50 5.57 -8.73 4.95
CA VAL A 50 5.94 -9.29 6.25
C VAL A 50 4.87 -10.26 6.73
N TRP A 51 5.07 -11.54 6.43
CA TRP A 51 4.33 -12.65 7.00
C TRP A 51 5.20 -13.91 6.96
N PHE A 52 4.85 -14.93 7.74
CA PHE A 52 5.53 -16.23 7.71
C PHE A 52 4.60 -17.31 8.29
N TYR A 53 4.96 -18.59 8.15
CA TYR A 53 4.23 -19.69 8.75
C TYR A 53 4.80 -20.09 10.10
N ARG A 54 3.92 -20.28 11.09
CA ARG A 54 4.24 -20.90 12.37
C ARG A 54 3.23 -22.02 12.64
N ASP A 55 3.72 -23.24 12.78
CA ASP A 55 2.90 -24.43 13.07
C ASP A 55 1.73 -24.58 12.06
N ALA A 56 2.05 -24.45 10.76
CA ALA A 56 1.12 -24.46 9.63
C ALA A 56 0.06 -23.34 9.60
N THR A 57 0.14 -22.35 10.48
CA THR A 57 -0.71 -21.14 10.44
C THR A 57 0.06 -19.94 9.91
N ARG A 58 -0.56 -19.17 9.02
CA ARG A 58 0.03 -17.91 8.54
C ARG A 58 -0.07 -16.85 9.64
N VAL A 59 1.08 -16.31 10.02
CA VAL A 59 1.19 -15.25 11.03
C VAL A 59 1.59 -13.96 10.32
N ILE A 60 0.81 -12.90 10.54
CA ILE A 60 1.11 -11.55 10.08
C ILE A 60 1.45 -10.72 11.33
N PRO A 61 2.75 -10.46 11.60
CA PRO A 61 3.16 -9.65 12.75
C PRO A 61 2.80 -8.17 12.53
N GLU A 62 2.63 -7.45 13.63
CA GLU A 62 2.53 -5.99 13.58
C GLU A 62 3.92 -5.37 13.48
N ILE A 63 4.08 -4.30 12.70
CA ILE A 63 5.36 -3.57 12.63
C ILE A 63 5.55 -2.76 13.92
N GLY A 64 6.66 -3.02 14.60
CA GLY A 64 7.06 -2.35 15.83
C GLY A 64 7.38 -0.87 15.59
N LYS A 65 6.71 0.00 16.35
CA LYS A 65 6.88 1.45 16.28
C LYS A 65 7.87 2.01 17.31
N ARG A 66 8.42 1.14 18.17
CA ARG A 66 9.27 1.52 19.30
C ARG A 66 10.75 1.27 19.06
N TRP A 67 11.10 0.21 18.33
CA TRP A 67 12.49 -0.22 18.15
C TRP A 67 12.82 -0.46 16.69
N LEU A 68 14.05 -0.14 16.32
CA LEU A 68 14.65 -0.29 14.99
C LEU A 68 15.93 -1.09 15.12
N THR A 69 16.11 -2.13 14.30
CA THR A 69 17.33 -2.95 14.29
C THR A 69 18.26 -2.43 13.20
N VAL A 70 19.51 -2.13 13.55
CA VAL A 70 20.56 -1.66 12.64
C VAL A 70 21.74 -2.61 12.77
N VAL A 71 22.16 -3.19 11.65
CA VAL A 71 23.32 -4.09 11.58
C VAL A 71 24.46 -3.35 10.91
N PHE A 72 25.65 -3.38 11.49
CA PHE A 72 26.83 -2.66 11.00
C PHE A 72 27.74 -3.56 10.16
N ASN A 73 28.56 -2.96 9.30
CA ASN A 73 29.65 -3.66 8.62
C ASN A 73 30.94 -3.53 9.44
N PRO A 74 31.47 -4.62 10.02
CA PRO A 74 32.75 -4.58 10.71
C PRO A 74 33.95 -4.48 9.74
N GLY A 75 33.77 -4.80 8.45
CA GLY A 75 34.86 -5.07 7.51
C GLY A 75 35.60 -3.89 6.88
N ASP A 76 35.03 -2.67 6.81
CA ASP A 76 35.60 -1.60 5.98
C ASP A 76 36.70 -0.76 6.66
N ASN A 77 37.01 -0.98 7.95
CA ASN A 77 38.01 -0.21 8.70
C ASN A 77 39.20 -1.05 9.22
N ALA A 78 39.35 -2.30 8.77
CA ALA A 78 40.45 -3.17 9.22
C ALA A 78 41.85 -2.64 8.83
N ASP A 79 41.94 -1.70 7.89
CA ASP A 79 43.22 -1.21 7.35
C ASP A 79 43.73 0.10 7.99
N SER A 80 43.02 0.73 8.93
CA SER A 80 43.44 2.08 9.38
C SER A 80 43.28 2.46 10.86
N VAL A 81 43.10 1.53 11.80
CA VAL A 81 43.13 1.90 13.23
C VAL A 81 43.98 0.92 14.04
N ASP A 82 44.92 1.50 14.78
CA ASP A 82 45.88 0.87 15.69
C ASP A 82 45.34 -0.34 16.46
N PHE A 83 46.20 -1.35 16.57
CA PHE A 83 46.07 -2.52 17.44
C PHE A 83 45.61 -2.12 18.86
N GLY A 84 44.33 -2.34 19.18
CA GLY A 84 43.85 -2.23 20.57
C GLY A 84 42.34 -2.11 20.79
N ALA A 85 41.54 -1.67 19.80
CA ALA A 85 40.09 -1.53 19.97
C ALA A 85 39.36 -2.84 19.59
N SER A 86 38.66 -3.47 20.54
CA SER A 86 37.74 -4.58 20.25
C SER A 86 36.66 -4.16 19.25
N ASN A 87 36.24 -5.04 18.33
CA ASN A 87 35.16 -4.75 17.36
C ASN A 87 33.91 -4.11 18.02
N ASP A 88 33.59 -4.52 19.24
CA ASP A 88 32.50 -3.99 20.08
C ASP A 88 32.59 -2.48 20.35
N SER A 89 33.80 -1.93 20.60
CA SER A 89 33.97 -0.50 20.86
C SER A 89 33.72 0.32 19.60
N LEU A 90 34.14 -0.21 18.44
CA LEU A 90 33.94 0.42 17.14
C LEU A 90 32.46 0.43 16.75
N ILE A 91 31.73 -0.66 17.01
CA ILE A 91 30.27 -0.74 16.79
C ILE A 91 29.54 0.26 17.70
N GLN A 92 29.95 0.37 18.97
CA GLN A 92 29.35 1.33 19.89
C GLN A 92 29.61 2.78 19.47
N GLU A 93 30.81 3.13 19.00
CA GLU A 93 31.11 4.47 18.50
C GLU A 93 30.29 4.82 17.26
N LYS A 94 30.17 3.89 16.30
CA LYS A 94 29.30 4.05 15.12
C LYS A 94 27.83 4.21 15.53
N ALA A 95 27.35 3.40 16.48
CA ALA A 95 25.98 3.50 16.96
C ALA A 95 25.70 4.84 17.66
N LYS A 96 26.68 5.39 18.39
CA LYS A 96 26.59 6.74 18.96
C LYS A 96 26.49 7.81 17.87
N ALA A 97 27.30 7.70 16.81
CA ALA A 97 27.25 8.62 15.68
C ALA A 97 25.88 8.60 14.99
N VAL A 98 25.32 7.41 14.72
CA VAL A 98 23.98 7.26 14.13
C VAL A 98 22.90 7.88 15.02
N LEU A 99 22.98 7.69 16.35
CA LEU A 99 22.03 8.27 17.28
C LEU A 99 22.09 9.80 17.28
N LEU A 100 23.30 10.38 17.28
CA LEU A 100 23.49 11.84 17.28
C LEU A 100 23.07 12.49 15.96
N ALA A 101 23.21 11.77 14.84
CA ALA A 101 22.83 12.25 13.52
C ALA A 101 21.31 12.29 13.28
N HIS A 102 20.53 11.47 14.01
CA HIS A 102 19.10 11.32 13.77
C HIS A 102 18.26 11.69 15.00
N ASP A 103 17.62 12.86 14.95
CA ASP A 103 16.77 13.39 16.02
C ASP A 103 15.56 12.51 16.38
N ARG A 104 15.09 11.67 15.45
CA ARG A 104 13.97 10.74 15.64
C ARG A 104 14.30 9.53 16.52
N LEU A 105 15.58 9.30 16.80
CA LEU A 105 16.05 8.24 17.68
C LEU A 105 16.30 8.80 19.09
N SER A 106 15.98 8.02 20.12
CA SER A 106 16.14 8.43 21.52
C SER A 106 17.24 7.66 22.25
N GLU A 107 17.39 6.38 21.96
CA GLU A 107 18.41 5.53 22.57
C GLU A 107 18.85 4.41 21.64
N TYR A 108 19.98 3.78 21.96
CA TYR A 108 20.35 2.50 21.36
C TYR A 108 20.73 1.49 22.45
N LEU A 109 20.55 0.22 22.12
CA LEU A 109 20.90 -0.94 22.91
C LEU A 109 21.86 -1.80 22.06
N TYR A 110 23.08 -1.99 22.56
CA TYR A 110 24.02 -2.94 21.98
C TYR A 110 24.11 -4.16 22.90
N ASP A 111 23.89 -5.35 22.34
CA ASP A 111 24.10 -6.60 23.05
C ASP A 111 24.73 -7.68 22.17
N PRO A 112 26.05 -7.94 22.33
CA PRO A 112 26.76 -8.91 21.50
C PRO A 112 26.21 -10.34 21.70
N ASN A 113 25.60 -10.64 22.85
CA ASN A 113 24.98 -11.93 23.09
C ASN A 113 23.67 -12.14 22.30
N LEU A 114 22.99 -11.05 21.93
CA LEU A 114 21.78 -11.10 21.10
C LEU A 114 22.13 -11.06 19.61
N ALA A 115 23.11 -10.24 19.24
CA ALA A 115 23.68 -10.18 17.90
C ALA A 115 25.02 -9.42 17.93
N GLU A 116 26.09 -10.05 17.43
CA GLU A 116 27.46 -9.54 17.52
C GLU A 116 27.64 -8.18 16.80
N ASP A 117 27.03 -8.03 15.62
CA ASP A 117 27.17 -6.85 14.75
C ASP A 117 25.94 -5.91 14.73
N ALA A 118 25.00 -6.06 15.67
CA ALA A 118 23.72 -5.33 15.63
C ALA A 118 23.47 -4.47 16.86
N CYS A 119 22.85 -3.31 16.62
CA CYS A 119 22.30 -2.43 17.66
C CYS A 119 20.80 -2.23 17.46
N PHE A 120 20.07 -2.09 18.56
CA PHE A 120 18.65 -1.80 18.58
C PHE A 120 18.42 -0.36 19.00
N PHE A 121 17.89 0.48 18.12
CA PHE A 121 17.61 1.88 18.37
C PHE A 121 16.15 2.08 18.76
N ARG A 122 15.89 2.75 19.88
CA ARG A 122 14.54 3.16 20.23
C ARG A 122 14.18 4.43 19.48
N MET A 123 12.98 4.40 18.92
CA MET A 123 12.35 5.51 18.23
C MET A 123 11.54 6.37 19.22
N ARG A 124 11.41 7.66 18.94
CA ARG A 124 10.52 8.54 19.70
C ARG A 124 9.05 8.09 19.58
N ASP A 125 8.29 8.28 20.64
CA ASP A 125 6.88 7.91 20.68
C ASP A 125 6.05 8.72 19.66
N GLY A 126 5.04 8.08 19.08
CA GLY A 126 4.09 8.74 18.16
C GLY A 126 4.53 8.84 16.69
N LEU A 127 5.64 8.20 16.29
CA LEU A 127 6.03 8.16 14.87
C LEU A 127 4.99 7.39 14.02
N LYS A 128 4.61 8.00 12.90
CA LYS A 128 3.80 7.36 11.84
C LYS A 128 4.65 6.38 11.02
N LEU A 129 4.00 5.38 10.41
CA LEU A 129 4.68 4.38 9.58
C LEU A 129 5.51 5.00 8.44
N GLU A 130 5.02 6.05 7.80
CA GLU A 130 5.75 6.79 6.76
C GLU A 130 7.05 7.40 7.28
N ASN A 131 7.04 7.95 8.50
CA ASN A 131 8.23 8.52 9.13
C ASN A 131 9.25 7.44 9.50
N ILE A 132 8.77 6.25 9.89
CA ILE A 132 9.62 5.09 10.16
C ILE A 132 10.29 4.61 8.86
N ARG A 133 9.54 4.56 7.75
CA ARG A 133 10.10 4.23 6.41
C ARG A 133 11.20 5.20 6.01
N GLN A 134 10.95 6.51 6.11
CA GLN A 134 11.97 7.52 5.83
C GLN A 134 13.21 7.37 6.71
N LEU A 135 13.01 7.08 8.00
CA LEU A 135 14.12 6.88 8.93
C LEU A 135 14.96 5.64 8.57
N ILE A 136 14.31 4.54 8.20
CA ILE A 136 15.00 3.33 7.70
C ILE A 136 15.85 3.69 6.48
N THR A 137 15.28 4.40 5.50
CA THR A 137 16.01 4.79 4.29
C THR A 137 17.20 5.69 4.61
N GLN A 138 17.03 6.69 5.48
CA GLN A 138 18.11 7.60 5.88
C GLN A 138 19.24 6.87 6.60
N VAL A 139 18.92 6.05 7.61
CA VAL A 139 19.94 5.30 8.36
C VAL A 139 20.63 4.27 7.46
N SER A 140 19.91 3.67 6.50
CA SER A 140 20.52 2.72 5.56
C SER A 140 21.49 3.36 4.55
N GLN A 141 21.47 4.68 4.37
CA GLN A 141 22.41 5.39 3.49
C GLN A 141 23.78 5.59 4.13
N ASP A 142 23.93 5.34 5.43
CA ASP A 142 25.21 5.40 6.13
C ASP A 142 26.13 4.26 5.66
N GLU A 143 27.34 4.57 5.22
CA GLU A 143 28.32 3.60 4.72
C GLU A 143 28.69 2.53 5.76
N THR A 144 28.56 2.87 7.05
CA THR A 144 28.89 1.94 8.14
C THR A 144 27.79 0.92 8.42
N VAL A 145 26.58 1.14 7.88
CA VAL A 145 25.40 0.33 8.11
C VAL A 145 25.27 -0.71 7.00
N LYS A 146 25.18 -1.99 7.40
CA LYS A 146 24.96 -3.11 6.49
C LYS A 146 23.49 -3.25 6.11
N TYR A 147 22.56 -3.14 7.04
CA TYR A 147 21.12 -3.06 6.72
C TYR A 147 20.33 -2.61 7.94
N VAL A 148 19.10 -2.17 7.70
CA VAL A 148 18.18 -1.67 8.71
C VAL A 148 16.82 -2.33 8.56
N HIS A 149 16.26 -2.81 9.68
CA HIS A 149 14.95 -3.45 9.71
C HIS A 149 14.10 -2.93 10.88
N PRO A 150 12.78 -2.78 10.68
CA PRO A 150 11.89 -2.52 11.80
C PRO A 150 11.78 -3.77 12.68
N THR A 151 11.46 -3.57 13.95
CA THR A 151 11.13 -4.70 14.84
C THR A 151 9.71 -5.19 14.57
N LEU A 152 9.41 -6.42 15.00
CA LEU A 152 8.11 -7.06 14.84
C LEU A 152 7.44 -7.25 16.19
N VAL A 153 6.16 -6.98 16.28
CA VAL A 153 5.36 -7.19 17.50
C VAL A 153 4.50 -8.43 17.31
N LEU A 154 4.72 -9.41 18.19
CA LEU A 154 3.98 -10.68 18.21
C LEU A 154 3.56 -10.97 19.65
N LYS A 155 2.25 -11.13 19.90
CA LYS A 155 1.69 -11.40 21.24
C LYS A 155 2.22 -10.43 22.32
N ASN A 156 2.22 -9.13 22.02
CA ASN A 156 2.74 -8.04 22.87
C ASN A 156 4.25 -8.09 23.19
N LYS A 157 5.03 -8.92 22.49
CA LYS A 157 6.49 -8.97 22.60
C LYS A 157 7.14 -8.41 21.35
N THR A 158 8.27 -7.73 21.53
CA THR A 158 9.04 -7.14 20.42
C THR A 158 10.16 -8.09 20.02
N PHE A 159 10.25 -8.40 18.73
CA PHE A 159 11.24 -9.28 18.15
C PHE A 159 12.05 -8.54 17.08
N ALA A 160 13.36 -8.76 17.07
CA ALA A 160 14.21 -8.49 15.93
C ALA A 160 14.26 -9.72 15.02
N PHE A 161 14.46 -9.49 13.73
CA PHE A 161 14.79 -10.55 12.77
C PHE A 161 16.07 -10.17 12.02
N PHE A 162 16.76 -11.21 11.57
CA PHE A 162 18.02 -11.10 10.83
C PHE A 162 17.91 -11.91 9.54
N THR A 163 18.99 -11.95 8.76
CA THR A 163 19.02 -12.67 7.47
C THR A 163 18.97 -14.20 7.61
N VAL A 164 19.16 -14.73 8.81
CA VAL A 164 19.19 -16.18 9.08
C VAL A 164 17.80 -16.74 9.35
N PHE A 165 17.54 -17.96 8.86
CA PHE A 165 16.30 -18.69 9.11
C PHE A 165 16.53 -20.21 9.17
N GLN A 166 15.53 -20.93 9.65
CA GLN A 166 15.52 -22.39 9.70
C GLN A 166 14.67 -22.95 8.57
N LEU A 167 15.18 -23.96 7.87
CA LEU A 167 14.52 -24.62 6.76
C LEU A 167 14.51 -26.13 6.98
N GLU A 168 13.33 -26.73 6.87
CA GLU A 168 13.13 -28.18 6.90
C GLU A 168 12.56 -28.63 5.55
N TRP A 169 13.18 -29.65 4.96
CA TRP A 169 12.79 -30.23 3.68
C TRP A 169 11.85 -31.42 3.88
N LYS A 170 10.93 -31.65 2.93
CA LYS A 170 10.14 -32.90 2.91
C LYS A 170 11.03 -34.08 2.50
N THR A 171 10.72 -35.26 3.02
CA THR A 171 11.40 -36.50 2.67
C THR A 171 11.24 -36.78 1.17
N GLY A 172 12.35 -36.83 0.43
CA GLY A 172 12.36 -37.13 -1.01
C GLY A 172 12.67 -35.94 -1.94
N ALA A 173 12.90 -34.73 -1.42
CA ALA A 173 13.39 -33.62 -2.25
C ALA A 173 14.82 -33.90 -2.74
N ASP A 174 15.05 -33.89 -4.06
CA ASP A 174 16.36 -34.13 -4.68
C ASP A 174 17.34 -32.98 -4.40
N ALA A 175 18.64 -33.27 -4.32
CA ALA A 175 19.67 -32.29 -3.97
C ALA A 175 19.78 -31.17 -5.02
N ALA A 176 19.71 -31.51 -6.31
CA ALA A 176 19.75 -30.53 -7.39
C ALA A 176 18.52 -29.60 -7.37
N GLU A 177 17.36 -30.15 -7.03
CA GLU A 177 16.12 -29.38 -6.88
C GLU A 177 16.15 -28.43 -5.68
N ARG A 178 16.75 -28.87 -4.56
CA ARG A 178 16.95 -28.01 -3.38
C ARG A 178 17.87 -26.84 -3.72
N GLU A 179 18.98 -27.10 -4.38
CA GLU A 179 19.93 -26.07 -4.79
C GLU A 179 19.30 -25.06 -5.76
N ALA A 180 18.52 -25.54 -6.75
CA ALA A 180 17.79 -24.67 -7.66
C ALA A 180 16.79 -23.75 -6.92
N LEU A 181 16.06 -24.29 -5.93
CA LEU A 181 15.11 -23.50 -5.14
C LEU A 181 15.82 -22.49 -4.22
N LEU A 182 16.92 -22.88 -3.58
CA LEU A 182 17.74 -21.97 -2.76
C LEU A 182 18.32 -20.83 -3.61
N ASN A 183 18.81 -21.14 -4.81
CA ASN A 183 19.30 -20.14 -5.76
C ASN A 183 18.18 -19.18 -6.21
N ALA A 184 16.97 -19.69 -6.49
CA ALA A 184 15.82 -18.87 -6.85
C ALA A 184 15.36 -17.94 -5.70
N ALA A 185 15.51 -18.39 -4.45
CA ALA A 185 15.23 -17.59 -3.26
C ALA A 185 16.43 -16.72 -2.81
N HIS A 186 17.56 -16.75 -3.53
CA HIS A 186 18.81 -16.09 -3.16
C HIS A 186 19.28 -16.43 -1.73
N VAL A 187 19.23 -17.71 -1.39
CA VAL A 187 19.64 -18.23 -0.08
C VAL A 187 20.98 -18.94 -0.18
N VAL A 188 21.90 -18.54 0.68
CA VAL A 188 23.19 -19.20 0.89
C VAL A 188 23.07 -20.14 2.09
N PHE A 189 23.48 -21.39 1.90
CA PHE A 189 23.59 -22.36 2.99
C PHE A 189 25.01 -22.33 3.55
N ASP A 190 25.14 -22.01 4.84
CA ASP A 190 26.40 -22.12 5.56
C ASP A 190 26.50 -23.50 6.21
N GLU A 191 27.34 -24.36 5.62
CA GLU A 191 27.60 -25.72 6.11
C GLU A 191 28.24 -25.76 7.50
N LYS A 192 29.00 -24.72 7.89
CA LYS A 192 29.74 -24.71 9.16
C LYS A 192 28.82 -24.50 10.35
N GLU A 193 27.87 -23.59 10.20
CA GLU A 193 26.88 -23.31 11.25
C GLU A 193 25.56 -24.07 11.04
N ASN A 194 25.42 -24.78 9.92
CA ASN A 194 24.20 -25.44 9.47
C ASN A 194 23.00 -24.46 9.46
N ARG A 195 23.20 -23.30 8.82
CA ARG A 195 22.24 -22.18 8.80
C ARG A 195 21.97 -21.74 7.37
N TYR A 196 20.72 -21.33 7.11
CA TYR A 196 20.33 -20.72 5.85
C TYR A 196 20.26 -19.21 6.03
N ALA A 197 20.92 -18.46 5.15
CA ALA A 197 20.94 -17.00 5.16
C ALA A 197 20.44 -16.45 3.81
N VAL A 198 19.51 -15.50 3.86
CA VAL A 198 19.06 -14.80 2.65
C VAL A 198 20.04 -13.70 2.29
N ASP A 199 20.44 -13.65 1.02
CA ASP A 199 21.11 -12.48 0.46
C ASP A 199 20.06 -11.37 0.22
N VAL A 200 19.92 -10.50 1.22
CA VAL A 200 18.98 -9.39 1.19
C VAL A 200 19.34 -8.32 0.14
N THR A 201 20.49 -8.43 -0.53
CA THR A 201 20.80 -7.57 -1.68
C THR A 201 19.96 -7.88 -2.90
N ALA A 202 19.73 -9.16 -3.17
CA ALA A 202 19.03 -9.62 -4.34
C ALA A 202 17.51 -9.72 -4.10
N LEU A 203 17.10 -10.16 -2.91
CA LEU A 203 15.68 -10.39 -2.60
C LEU A 203 15.35 -10.02 -1.15
N PRO A 204 14.22 -9.33 -0.89
CA PRO A 204 13.82 -8.98 0.48
C PRO A 204 13.61 -10.24 1.34
N TYR A 205 14.07 -10.21 2.60
CA TYR A 205 14.09 -11.37 3.51
C TYR A 205 12.76 -12.14 3.58
N PHE A 206 11.65 -11.47 3.89
CA PHE A 206 10.35 -12.14 3.97
C PHE A 206 9.85 -12.62 2.62
N LYS A 207 10.19 -11.95 1.51
CA LYS A 207 9.82 -12.41 0.17
C LYS A 207 10.54 -13.72 -0.16
N ALA A 208 11.84 -13.84 0.15
CA ALA A 208 12.60 -15.08 0.01
C ALA A 208 11.99 -16.20 0.87
N LEU A 209 11.71 -15.91 2.14
CA LEU A 209 11.14 -16.88 3.07
C LEU A 209 9.73 -17.34 2.64
N ASN A 210 8.92 -16.44 2.11
CA ASN A 210 7.58 -16.76 1.60
C ASN A 210 7.64 -17.65 0.37
N LEU A 211 8.55 -17.39 -0.57
CA LEU A 211 8.76 -18.25 -1.74
C LEU A 211 9.14 -19.68 -1.32
N LEU A 212 10.01 -19.81 -0.31
CA LEU A 212 10.37 -21.11 0.24
C LEU A 212 9.20 -21.77 0.97
N ALA A 213 8.43 -21.01 1.75
CA ALA A 213 7.32 -21.55 2.53
C ALA A 213 6.12 -22.00 1.68
N GLU A 214 5.94 -21.40 0.50
CA GLU A 214 4.87 -21.77 -0.45
C GLU A 214 5.26 -22.96 -1.35
N ASP A 215 6.54 -23.33 -1.41
CA ASP A 215 7.00 -24.44 -2.25
C ASP A 215 6.58 -25.80 -1.67
N ILE A 216 6.08 -26.68 -2.53
CA ILE A 216 5.56 -28.00 -2.14
C ILE A 216 6.64 -28.93 -1.56
N ARG A 217 7.94 -28.66 -1.78
CA ARG A 217 9.07 -29.49 -1.34
C ARG A 217 9.58 -29.09 0.04
N VAL A 218 9.25 -27.89 0.49
CA VAL A 218 9.62 -27.38 1.80
C VAL A 218 8.56 -27.82 2.82
N LEU A 219 9.02 -28.39 3.93
CA LEU A 219 8.16 -28.75 5.06
C LEU A 219 7.90 -27.51 5.92
N ARG A 220 8.96 -26.75 6.21
CA ARG A 220 8.91 -25.60 7.10
C ARG A 220 10.01 -24.61 6.78
N ALA A 221 9.66 -23.32 6.66
CA ALA A 221 10.60 -22.22 6.62
C ALA A 221 10.24 -21.23 7.73
N THR A 222 11.04 -21.16 8.78
CA THR A 222 10.77 -20.32 9.97
C THR A 222 11.85 -19.27 10.17
N PRO A 223 11.48 -17.98 10.30
CA PRO A 223 12.45 -16.92 10.54
C PRO A 223 13.07 -17.08 11.94
N SER A 224 14.35 -16.74 12.06
CA SER A 224 15.01 -16.64 13.36
C SER A 224 14.64 -15.30 14.00
N LEU A 225 13.86 -15.34 15.08
CA LEU A 225 13.39 -14.16 15.81
C LEU A 225 14.06 -14.08 17.18
N VAL A 226 14.66 -12.92 17.47
CA VAL A 226 15.32 -12.65 18.75
C VAL A 226 14.45 -11.68 19.54
N GLU A 227 14.02 -12.07 20.74
CA GLU A 227 13.21 -11.21 21.61
C GLU A 227 14.07 -10.05 22.14
N ILE A 228 13.69 -8.80 21.79
CA ILE A 228 14.34 -7.62 22.35
C ILE A 228 13.73 -7.38 23.72
N LYS A 229 14.50 -7.69 24.77
CA LYS A 229 14.15 -7.29 26.13
C LYS A 229 14.73 -5.90 26.39
N PRO A 230 13.91 -4.91 26.76
CA PRO A 230 14.43 -3.58 27.08
C PRO A 230 15.38 -3.67 28.29
N SER A 231 16.42 -2.82 28.31
CA SER A 231 17.41 -2.79 29.39
C SER A 231 16.82 -2.51 30.77
N ILE A 232 15.66 -1.86 30.79
CA ILE A 232 14.83 -1.65 31.98
C ILE A 232 13.36 -1.69 31.57
N SER A 233 12.53 -2.38 32.35
CA SER A 233 11.08 -2.28 32.28
C SER A 233 10.49 -2.22 33.67
N ALA A 234 9.47 -1.40 33.84
CA ALA A 234 8.82 -1.18 35.11
C ALA A 234 7.32 -1.33 34.95
N SER A 235 6.70 -2.06 35.88
CA SER A 235 5.26 -2.29 35.91
C SER A 235 4.73 -2.03 37.31
N LEU A 236 3.74 -1.16 37.41
CA LEU A 236 2.98 -0.94 38.62
C LEU A 236 1.67 -1.71 38.52
N SER A 237 1.36 -2.51 39.54
CA SER A 237 0.11 -3.25 39.60
C SER A 237 -0.54 -3.09 40.97
N LEU A 238 -1.87 -2.96 40.97
CA LEU A 238 -2.69 -3.07 42.16
C LEU A 238 -3.31 -4.46 42.18
N HIS A 239 -3.37 -5.10 43.35
CA HIS A 239 -4.01 -6.41 43.47
C HIS A 239 -5.53 -6.36 43.24
N MET A 240 -6.12 -5.17 43.30
CA MET A 240 -7.54 -4.93 43.04
C MET A 240 -7.72 -3.62 42.28
N SER A 241 -8.63 -3.62 41.30
CA SER A 241 -8.97 -2.47 40.45
C SER A 241 -9.99 -1.53 41.10
N GLY A 242 -10.53 -1.89 42.26
CA GLY A 242 -11.46 -1.08 43.04
C GLY A 242 -11.58 -1.54 44.48
N GLY A 243 -12.12 -0.68 45.34
CA GLY A 243 -12.26 -0.94 46.77
C GLY A 243 -13.16 0.07 47.48
N ASN A 244 -13.33 -0.12 48.78
CA ASN A 244 -14.02 0.85 49.63
C ASN A 244 -13.04 1.89 50.17
N ILE A 245 -13.56 3.05 50.55
CA ILE A 245 -12.85 4.05 51.34
C ILE A 245 -12.26 3.39 52.59
N GLY A 246 -10.99 3.71 52.88
CA GLY A 246 -10.26 3.16 54.02
C GLY A 246 -9.73 1.74 53.83
N ASN A 247 -10.01 1.07 52.70
CA ASN A 247 -9.40 -0.22 52.41
C ASN A 247 -7.91 -0.05 52.14
N SER A 248 -7.11 -0.88 52.81
CA SER A 248 -5.68 -0.98 52.55
C SER A 248 -5.43 -1.90 51.36
N ILE A 249 -5.00 -1.34 50.23
CA ILE A 249 -4.87 -2.03 48.96
C ILE A 249 -3.40 -2.32 48.69
N PRO A 250 -3.00 -3.60 48.57
CA PRO A 250 -1.62 -3.92 48.27
C PRO A 250 -1.27 -3.60 46.82
N PHE A 251 -0.14 -2.94 46.61
CA PHE A 251 0.45 -2.70 45.30
C PHE A 251 1.79 -3.42 45.16
N GLN A 252 2.16 -3.69 43.91
CA GLN A 252 3.45 -4.26 43.56
C GLN A 252 4.02 -3.50 42.37
N LEU A 253 5.18 -2.87 42.60
CA LEU A 253 6.02 -2.27 41.58
C LEU A 253 7.15 -3.25 41.24
N THR A 254 7.13 -3.78 40.03
CA THR A 254 8.16 -4.71 39.53
C THR A 254 9.02 -4.00 38.50
N ILE A 255 10.31 -3.87 38.80
CA ILE A 255 11.32 -3.27 37.93
C ILE A 255 12.29 -4.38 37.52
N THR A 256 12.29 -4.73 36.25
CA THR A 256 13.26 -5.65 35.66
C THR A 256 14.28 -4.84 34.89
N PHE A 257 15.55 -5.11 35.12
CA PHE A 257 16.65 -4.44 34.45
C PHE A 257 17.78 -5.42 34.15
N SER A 258 18.65 -5.08 33.20
CA SER A 258 19.84 -5.86 32.90
C SER A 258 21.01 -5.46 33.80
N ASP A 259 22.00 -6.33 33.93
CA ASP A 259 23.22 -6.09 34.74
C ASP A 259 24.05 -4.89 34.26
N ARG A 260 23.73 -4.35 33.08
CA ARG A 260 24.39 -3.18 32.47
C ARG A 260 23.79 -1.84 32.91
N VAL A 261 22.68 -1.88 33.63
CA VAL A 261 21.96 -0.69 34.11
C VAL A 261 22.04 -0.64 35.63
N SER A 262 22.40 0.53 36.17
CA SER A 262 22.36 0.78 37.61
C SER A 262 21.19 1.71 37.91
N ILE A 263 20.22 1.29 38.70
CA ILE A 263 19.10 2.17 39.09
C ILE A 263 19.64 3.27 40.03
N ASP A 264 19.13 4.50 39.91
CA ASP A 264 19.43 5.54 40.89
C ASP A 264 18.57 5.31 42.15
N PRO A 265 19.17 4.99 43.31
CA PRO A 265 18.41 4.72 44.54
C PRO A 265 17.55 5.92 44.98
N SER A 266 17.91 7.16 44.58
CA SER A 266 17.12 8.35 44.92
C SER A 266 15.74 8.37 44.24
N SER A 267 15.63 7.77 43.05
CA SER A 267 14.35 7.65 42.34
C SER A 267 13.38 6.69 43.04
N LEU A 268 13.90 5.70 43.76
CA LEU A 268 13.10 4.77 44.55
C LEU A 268 12.73 5.34 45.94
N ALA A 269 13.51 6.28 46.45
CA ALA A 269 13.22 6.93 47.74
C ALA A 269 12.11 7.98 47.63
N THR A 270 11.90 8.55 46.44
CA THR A 270 10.92 9.63 46.18
C THR A 270 9.63 9.14 45.50
N LEU A 271 9.36 7.83 45.55
CA LEU A 271 8.16 7.22 44.96
C LEU A 271 6.89 7.88 45.50
N ASN A 272 6.14 8.52 44.61
CA ASN A 272 4.88 9.18 44.95
C ASN A 272 3.73 8.55 44.15
N LEU A 273 2.94 7.72 44.82
CA LEU A 273 1.76 7.07 44.23
C LEU A 273 0.48 7.91 44.36
N ARG A 274 0.56 9.14 44.89
CA ARG A 274 -0.61 9.96 45.15
C ARG A 274 -1.22 10.45 43.82
N PRO A 275 -2.53 10.23 43.59
CA PRO A 275 -3.23 10.83 42.46
C PRO A 275 -3.15 12.36 42.49
N PRO A 276 -2.91 13.04 41.36
CA PRO A 276 -2.76 14.49 41.32
C PRO A 276 -4.02 15.25 41.77
N ASN A 277 -5.20 14.65 41.57
CA ASN A 277 -6.49 15.24 41.88
C ASN A 277 -6.94 14.99 43.34
N LEU A 278 -6.12 14.33 44.17
CA LEU A 278 -6.47 13.96 45.55
C LEU A 278 -5.61 14.74 46.55
N GLN A 279 -6.26 15.39 47.51
CA GLN A 279 -5.58 16.10 48.61
C GLN A 279 -4.74 15.12 49.43
N LYS A 280 -3.63 15.62 50.01
CA LYS A 280 -2.66 14.77 50.71
C LYS A 280 -3.28 14.05 51.92
N GLU A 281 -4.24 14.69 52.58
CA GLU A 281 -4.95 14.15 53.74
C GLU A 281 -5.89 12.98 53.38
N LEU A 282 -6.25 12.86 52.10
CA LEU A 282 -7.22 11.87 51.61
C LEU A 282 -6.55 10.64 50.98
N PHE A 283 -5.22 10.53 51.09
CA PHE A 283 -4.43 9.44 50.54
C PHE A 283 -3.30 9.08 51.48
N ASP A 284 -3.16 7.80 51.78
CA ASP A 284 -2.03 7.28 52.54
C ASP A 284 -1.33 6.15 51.77
N CYS A 285 -0.01 6.11 51.86
CA CYS A 285 0.84 5.15 51.17
C CYS A 285 1.96 4.69 52.10
N THR A 286 1.96 3.39 52.40
CA THR A 286 2.98 2.74 53.22
C THR A 286 3.76 1.75 52.37
N PHE A 287 5.08 1.74 52.51
CA PHE A 287 5.96 0.81 51.82
C PHE A 287 6.40 -0.29 52.79
N ASP A 288 6.48 -1.52 52.31
CA ASP A 288 7.14 -2.57 53.09
C ASP A 288 8.63 -2.25 53.18
N PRO A 289 9.32 -2.57 54.28
CA PRO A 289 10.74 -2.25 54.41
C PRO A 289 11.56 -3.03 53.36
N TYR A 290 12.24 -2.30 52.47
CA TYR A 290 13.21 -2.85 51.53
C TYR A 290 14.55 -2.11 51.64
N ASP A 291 15.66 -2.85 51.50
CA ASP A 291 17.00 -2.28 51.50
C ASP A 291 17.27 -1.64 50.13
N THR A 292 17.09 -0.31 50.05
CA THR A 292 17.27 0.45 48.80
C THR A 292 18.67 0.30 48.20
N ALA A 293 19.71 0.05 49.01
CA ALA A 293 21.07 -0.11 48.50
C ALA A 293 21.31 -1.50 47.89
N LYS A 294 20.80 -2.57 48.53
CA LYS A 294 20.94 -3.93 48.01
C LYS A 294 19.97 -4.25 46.87
N ALA A 295 18.75 -3.73 46.95
CA ALA A 295 17.68 -4.07 46.01
C ALA A 295 17.93 -3.52 44.60
N VAL A 296 18.70 -2.44 44.47
CA VAL A 296 19.06 -1.78 43.20
C VAL A 296 20.10 -2.60 42.39
N THR A 297 20.77 -3.57 43.02
CA THR A 297 21.82 -4.37 42.35
C THR A 297 21.33 -5.69 41.75
N LYS A 298 20.08 -6.11 42.02
CA LYS A 298 19.56 -7.41 41.55
C LYS A 298 18.22 -7.24 40.85
N SER A 299 18.11 -7.85 39.67
CA SER A 299 16.87 -7.92 38.89
C SER A 299 16.21 -9.31 39.09
N PRO A 300 14.87 -9.39 39.26
CA PRO A 300 13.91 -8.28 39.35
C PRO A 300 13.92 -7.60 40.72
N LEU A 301 13.78 -6.28 40.71
CA LEU A 301 13.47 -5.48 41.90
C LEU A 301 11.95 -5.45 42.09
N VAL A 302 11.48 -5.91 43.24
CA VAL A 302 10.05 -5.91 43.60
C VAL A 302 9.87 -5.04 44.83
N ILE A 303 9.12 -3.96 44.68
CA ILE A 303 8.72 -3.06 45.78
C ILE A 303 7.24 -3.29 46.04
N THR A 304 6.91 -3.66 47.27
CA THR A 304 5.54 -3.84 47.73
C THR A 304 5.18 -2.82 48.79
N GLY A 305 3.88 -2.55 48.89
CA GLY A 305 3.35 -1.66 49.89
C GLY A 305 1.83 -1.63 49.82
N ARG A 306 1.25 -0.67 50.53
CA ARG A 306 -0.19 -0.49 50.64
C ARG A 306 -0.59 0.96 50.40
N VAL A 307 -1.62 1.15 49.58
CA VAL A 307 -2.26 2.44 49.36
C VAL A 307 -3.66 2.43 49.97
N THR A 308 -4.08 3.56 50.54
CA THR A 308 -5.40 3.74 51.15
C THR A 308 -6.00 5.04 50.65
N PHE A 309 -7.25 4.98 50.17
CA PHE A 309 -8.00 6.13 49.68
C PHE A 309 -9.10 6.50 50.67
N TYR A 310 -9.17 7.76 51.08
CA TYR A 310 -10.15 8.25 52.06
C TYR A 310 -11.33 9.01 51.44
N ALA A 311 -11.39 9.11 50.12
CA ALA A 311 -12.48 9.77 49.41
C ALA A 311 -13.03 8.89 48.27
N PRO A 312 -14.35 8.93 48.00
CA PRO A 312 -14.94 8.17 46.91
C PRO A 312 -14.63 8.83 45.56
N GLY A 313 -14.40 8.04 44.52
CA GLY A 313 -14.08 8.55 43.19
C GLY A 313 -13.34 7.55 42.33
N GLU A 314 -13.16 7.90 41.06
CA GLU A 314 -12.21 7.22 40.16
C GLU A 314 -10.90 8.01 40.18
N TYR A 315 -9.80 7.35 40.54
CA TYR A 315 -8.47 7.95 40.66
C TYR A 315 -7.49 7.30 39.70
N THR A 316 -6.53 8.09 39.23
CA THR A 316 -5.41 7.60 38.43
C THR A 316 -4.13 7.76 39.24
N ILE A 317 -3.48 6.65 39.56
CA ILE A 317 -2.12 6.65 40.12
C ILE A 317 -1.18 7.10 38.99
N PRO A 318 -0.37 8.16 39.20
CA PRO A 318 0.48 8.71 38.17
C PRO A 318 1.56 7.71 37.72
N ALA A 319 2.10 7.95 36.52
CA ALA A 319 3.28 7.27 36.04
C ALA A 319 4.46 7.52 36.98
N ILE A 320 5.17 6.46 37.36
CA ILE A 320 6.35 6.53 38.22
C ILE A 320 7.58 6.63 37.34
N ALA A 321 8.32 7.73 37.43
CA ALA A 321 9.61 7.89 36.78
C ALA A 321 10.72 7.20 37.59
N ILE A 322 11.37 6.20 37.00
CA ILE A 322 12.52 5.50 37.56
C ILE A 322 13.77 5.99 36.84
N SER A 323 14.65 6.64 37.58
CA SER A 323 15.93 7.10 37.04
C SER A 323 16.95 5.97 37.08
N TYR A 324 17.71 5.82 36.02
CA TYR A 324 18.75 4.81 35.88
C TYR A 324 19.97 5.34 35.16
N ALA A 325 21.12 4.79 35.50
CA ALA A 325 22.38 5.04 34.85
C ALA A 325 22.73 3.94 33.86
N CYS A 326 23.09 4.34 32.64
CA CYS A 326 23.55 3.44 31.58
C CYS A 326 24.93 3.89 31.08
N PRO A 327 26.03 3.25 31.54
CA PRO A 327 27.39 3.63 31.15
C PRO A 327 27.66 3.52 29.65
N SER A 328 26.99 2.56 28.99
CA SER A 328 27.14 2.29 27.56
C SER A 328 26.29 3.19 26.66
N CYS A 329 25.38 4.00 27.23
CA CYS A 329 24.47 4.84 26.46
C CYS A 329 25.04 6.27 26.30
N PRO A 330 24.92 6.92 25.12
CA PRO A 330 25.39 8.30 24.92
C PRO A 330 24.45 9.33 25.56
N GLY A 331 25.01 10.43 26.08
CA GLY A 331 24.26 11.52 26.74
C GLY A 331 24.48 11.54 28.24
N SER A 332 23.56 12.18 28.99
CA SER A 332 23.63 12.19 30.46
C SER A 332 23.68 10.75 30.97
N SER A 333 24.61 10.49 31.89
CA SER A 333 24.77 9.18 32.52
C SER A 333 23.49 8.72 33.19
N VAL A 334 22.61 9.65 33.59
CA VAL A 334 21.30 9.42 34.22
C VAL A 334 20.17 9.67 33.22
N ARG A 335 19.26 8.71 33.11
CA ARG A 335 18.04 8.68 32.26
C ARG A 335 16.84 8.27 33.10
N SER A 336 15.61 8.40 32.58
CA SER A 336 14.40 7.96 33.27
C SER A 336 13.48 7.10 32.39
N THR A 337 12.79 6.15 33.00
CA THR A 337 11.70 5.37 32.38
C THR A 337 10.43 5.51 33.22
N GLU A 338 9.26 5.56 32.58
CA GLU A 338 7.98 5.78 33.26
C GLU A 338 7.10 4.53 33.22
N THR A 339 6.43 4.22 34.33
CA THR A 339 5.40 3.17 34.37
C THR A 339 4.10 3.65 33.74
N GLU A 340 3.27 2.72 33.25
CA GLU A 340 1.91 3.08 32.83
C GLU A 340 1.07 3.56 34.04
N PRO A 341 0.21 4.58 33.86
CA PRO A 341 -0.67 5.05 34.92
C PRO A 341 -1.76 4.01 35.22
N VAL A 342 -2.07 3.82 36.50
CA VAL A 342 -3.03 2.80 36.94
C VAL A 342 -4.32 3.44 37.43
N VAL A 343 -5.45 3.05 36.86
CA VAL A 343 -6.78 3.54 37.26
C VAL A 343 -7.35 2.69 38.40
N PHE A 344 -7.89 3.34 39.42
CA PHE A 344 -8.46 2.72 40.60
C PHE A 344 -9.79 3.36 41.00
N LYS A 345 -10.80 2.55 41.36
CA LYS A 345 -12.13 3.04 41.77
C LYS A 345 -12.36 2.87 43.28
N ALA A 346 -12.51 3.97 43.99
CA ALA A 346 -12.89 4.00 45.40
C ALA A 346 -14.39 4.27 45.56
N SER A 347 -15.09 3.39 46.26
CA SER A 347 -16.51 3.52 46.60
C SER A 347 -16.71 3.75 48.09
N SER A 348 -17.82 4.35 48.48
CA SER A 348 -18.19 4.52 49.90
C SER A 348 -19.49 3.79 50.21
N MET A 349 -19.54 3.09 51.35
CA MET A 349 -20.80 2.66 51.94
C MET A 349 -21.12 3.59 53.11
N ILE A 350 -22.20 4.35 52.97
CA ILE A 350 -22.72 5.18 54.07
C ILE A 350 -23.93 4.44 54.66
N PRO A 351 -23.93 4.12 55.97
CA PRO A 351 -25.12 3.60 56.63
C PRO A 351 -26.15 4.74 56.73
N VAL A 352 -27.36 4.51 56.22
CA VAL A 352 -28.47 5.47 56.31
C VAL A 352 -29.26 5.21 57.59
N GLU A 353 -29.41 3.93 57.97
CA GLU A 353 -29.88 3.44 59.28
C GLU A 353 -29.14 2.14 59.63
N LEU A 354 -29.21 1.69 60.91
CA LEU A 354 -28.46 0.52 61.47
C LEU A 354 -28.60 -0.80 60.67
N ALA A 355 -29.53 -0.90 59.72
CA ALA A 355 -29.77 -2.09 58.90
C ALA A 355 -29.73 -1.86 57.38
N GLU A 356 -29.53 -0.63 56.89
CA GLU A 356 -29.53 -0.31 55.45
C GLU A 356 -28.26 0.45 55.02
N TYR A 357 -27.43 -0.23 54.21
CA TYR A 357 -26.23 0.35 53.62
C TYR A 357 -26.54 0.87 52.22
N ARG A 358 -26.32 2.17 51.97
CA ARG A 358 -26.37 2.73 50.62
C ARG A 358 -24.96 2.79 50.04
N LEU A 359 -24.74 2.06 48.94
CA LEU A 359 -23.49 2.12 48.19
C LEU A 359 -23.48 3.39 47.32
N ILE A 360 -22.53 4.28 47.57
CA ILE A 360 -22.24 5.41 46.70
C ILE A 360 -21.18 4.96 45.71
N VAL A 361 -21.64 4.60 44.50
CA VAL A 361 -20.78 4.35 43.33
C VAL A 361 -20.66 5.67 42.57
N PRO A 362 -19.44 6.14 42.25
CA PRO A 362 -19.27 7.30 41.38
C PRO A 362 -19.96 7.05 40.04
N THR A 363 -20.91 7.92 39.69
CA THR A 363 -21.67 7.86 38.42
C THR A 363 -21.14 8.84 37.38
N GLU A 364 -20.17 9.69 37.75
CA GLU A 364 -19.48 10.56 36.80
C GLU A 364 -18.34 9.77 36.16
N PRO A 365 -18.49 9.31 34.91
CA PRO A 365 -17.33 8.85 34.16
C PRO A 365 -16.37 10.02 34.07
N ILE A 366 -15.10 9.82 34.41
CA ILE A 366 -14.04 10.67 33.89
C ILE A 366 -14.28 10.72 32.39
N SER A 367 -14.60 11.92 31.86
CA SER A 367 -14.73 12.09 30.43
C SER A 367 -13.43 11.57 29.82
N PRO A 368 -13.45 10.53 28.97
CA PRO A 368 -12.22 9.97 28.42
C PRO A 368 -11.44 11.12 27.79
N ASP A 369 -10.30 11.41 28.42
CA ASP A 369 -9.47 12.58 28.20
C ASP A 369 -9.24 12.87 26.72
N PHE A 370 -9.23 14.19 26.42
CA PHE A 370 -8.61 14.96 25.33
C PHE A 370 -8.47 14.37 23.91
N HIS A 371 -8.14 13.09 23.74
CA HIS A 371 -7.99 12.43 22.45
C HIS A 371 -9.32 12.17 21.73
N ARG A 372 -10.43 11.90 22.43
CA ARG A 372 -11.70 11.58 21.73
C ARG A 372 -12.37 12.80 21.10
N ALA A 373 -12.19 14.00 21.66
CA ALA A 373 -12.71 15.23 21.06
C ALA A 373 -11.92 15.61 19.79
N ALA A 374 -10.59 15.51 19.84
CA ALA A 374 -9.72 15.71 18.67
C ALA A 374 -9.98 14.64 17.59
N LEU A 375 -10.14 13.37 17.98
CA LEU A 375 -10.50 12.29 17.06
C LEU A 375 -11.91 12.48 16.46
N ARG A 376 -12.89 13.00 17.20
CA ARG A 376 -14.21 13.34 16.64
C ARG A 376 -14.11 14.46 15.61
N GLN A 377 -13.38 15.52 15.91
CA GLN A 377 -13.20 16.64 14.97
C GLN A 377 -12.42 16.21 13.72
N GLN A 378 -11.40 15.35 13.88
CA GLN A 378 -10.65 14.77 12.78
C GLN A 378 -11.51 13.81 11.96
N SER A 379 -12.29 12.94 12.60
CA SER A 379 -13.22 12.03 11.90
C SER A 379 -14.31 12.77 11.11
N GLN A 380 -14.79 13.92 11.61
CA GLN A 380 -15.75 14.74 10.88
C GLN A 380 -15.09 15.40 9.66
N ARG A 381 -13.84 15.87 9.79
CA ARG A 381 -13.07 16.38 8.64
C ARG A 381 -12.82 15.28 7.62
N ASP A 382 -12.40 14.10 8.05
CA ASP A 382 -12.11 12.96 7.17
C ASP A 382 -13.39 12.47 6.46
N LEU A 383 -14.54 12.51 7.14
CA LEU A 383 -15.84 12.18 6.55
C LEU A 383 -16.28 13.21 5.50
N TRP A 384 -16.03 14.51 5.75
CA TRP A 384 -16.27 15.55 4.75
C TRP A 384 -15.33 15.43 3.54
N PHE A 385 -14.06 15.07 3.76
CA PHE A 385 -13.13 14.77 2.67
C PHE A 385 -13.54 13.52 1.88
N ALA A 386 -14.01 12.47 2.54
CA ALA A 386 -14.51 11.28 1.87
C ALA A 386 -15.74 11.62 1.00
N LEU A 387 -16.68 12.41 1.52
CA LEU A 387 -17.86 12.87 0.76
C LEU A 387 -17.49 13.72 -0.45
N SER A 388 -16.53 14.65 -0.32
CA SER A 388 -16.09 15.48 -1.43
C SER A 388 -15.32 14.68 -2.50
N CYS A 389 -14.47 13.73 -2.09
CA CYS A 389 -13.82 12.78 -3.00
C CYS A 389 -14.84 11.91 -3.74
N PHE A 390 -15.89 11.43 -3.05
CA PHE A 390 -16.92 10.60 -3.68
C PHE A 390 -17.75 11.40 -4.69
N ALA A 391 -18.10 12.66 -4.36
CA ALA A 391 -18.75 13.57 -5.30
C ALA A 391 -17.88 13.86 -6.53
N GLY A 392 -16.58 14.08 -6.33
CA GLY A 392 -15.61 14.26 -7.40
C GLY A 392 -15.49 13.03 -8.30
N PHE A 393 -15.48 11.83 -7.71
CA PHE A 393 -15.45 10.57 -8.46
C PHE A 393 -16.68 10.38 -9.33
N ILE A 394 -17.88 10.67 -8.81
CA ILE A 394 -19.14 10.57 -9.58
C ILE A 394 -19.13 11.55 -10.78
N LEU A 395 -18.67 12.79 -10.57
CA LEU A 395 -18.51 13.78 -11.63
C LEU A 395 -17.52 13.32 -12.71
N CYS A 396 -16.39 12.75 -12.29
CA CYS A 396 -15.36 12.25 -13.21
C CYS A 396 -15.85 11.02 -14.00
N ALA A 397 -16.57 10.11 -13.35
CA ALA A 397 -17.18 8.95 -14.00
C ALA A 397 -18.27 9.35 -15.00
N ALA A 398 -19.12 10.32 -14.65
CA ALA A 398 -20.13 10.87 -15.56
C ALA A 398 -19.49 11.56 -16.78
N TRP A 399 -18.41 12.32 -16.56
CA TRP A 399 -17.63 12.95 -17.63
C TRP A 399 -16.99 11.93 -18.58
N LEU A 400 -16.38 10.88 -18.04
CA LEU A 400 -15.81 9.78 -18.83
C LEU A 400 -16.87 9.02 -19.64
N LEU A 401 -18.06 8.83 -19.08
CA LEU A 401 -19.20 8.23 -19.80
C LEU A 401 -19.66 9.11 -20.96
N LEU A 402 -19.74 10.43 -20.76
CA LEU A 402 -20.09 11.37 -21.83
C LEU A 402 -19.03 11.42 -22.93
N LEU A 403 -17.74 11.41 -22.58
CA LEU A 403 -16.64 11.34 -23.54
C LEU A 403 -16.69 10.04 -24.35
N ARG A 404 -16.91 8.89 -23.69
CA ARG A 404 -17.05 7.60 -24.39
C ARG A 404 -18.18 7.64 -25.40
N ARG A 405 -19.35 8.18 -25.03
CA ARG A 405 -20.50 8.30 -25.94
C ARG A 405 -20.19 9.17 -27.15
N LYS A 406 -19.51 10.31 -26.98
CA LYS A 406 -19.09 11.18 -28.09
C LYS A 406 -18.12 10.46 -29.04
N VAL A 407 -17.09 9.80 -28.49
CA VAL A 407 -16.09 9.08 -29.29
C VAL A 407 -16.72 7.91 -30.04
N THR A 408 -17.68 7.19 -29.46
CA THR A 408 -18.40 6.13 -30.17
C THR A 408 -19.29 6.66 -31.29
N ALA A 409 -19.97 7.79 -31.09
CA ALA A 409 -20.80 8.40 -32.13
C ALA A 409 -19.96 8.89 -33.31
N GLU A 410 -18.81 9.53 -33.05
CA GLU A 410 -17.89 9.98 -34.10
C GLU A 410 -17.26 8.81 -34.88
N ARG A 411 -16.96 7.69 -34.22
CA ARG A 411 -16.40 6.50 -34.89
C ARG A 411 -17.40 5.81 -35.81
N VAL A 412 -18.69 5.78 -35.46
CA VAL A 412 -19.74 5.21 -36.32
C VAL A 412 -19.90 6.07 -37.57
N LEU A 413 -20.02 7.39 -37.41
CA LEU A 413 -20.11 8.32 -38.56
C LEU A 413 -18.90 8.26 -39.49
N LEU A 414 -17.68 8.12 -38.94
CA LEU A 414 -16.45 7.99 -39.73
C LEU A 414 -16.34 6.65 -40.46
N THR A 415 -16.94 5.58 -39.93
CA THR A 415 -16.91 4.26 -40.59
C THR A 415 -17.98 4.14 -41.67
N GLU A 416 -19.10 4.84 -41.54
CA GLU A 416 -20.15 4.91 -42.56
C GLU A 416 -19.74 5.81 -43.74
N ARG A 417 -19.16 6.99 -43.50
CA ARG A 417 -18.60 7.85 -44.58
C ARG A 417 -17.54 7.13 -45.42
N LYS A 418 -16.66 6.35 -44.78
CA LYS A 418 -15.65 5.55 -45.50
C LYS A 418 -16.26 4.46 -46.37
N LYS A 419 -17.43 3.91 -46.02
CA LYS A 419 -18.11 2.90 -46.83
C LYS A 419 -18.75 3.49 -48.07
N ASP A 420 -19.35 4.68 -47.96
CA ASP A 420 -19.91 5.42 -49.09
C ASP A 420 -18.83 5.78 -50.14
N GLU A 421 -17.72 6.36 -49.67
CA GLU A 421 -16.56 6.69 -50.53
C GLU A 421 -15.98 5.46 -51.24
N LEU A 422 -15.84 4.33 -50.53
CA LEU A 422 -15.33 3.08 -51.10
C LEU A 422 -16.28 2.48 -52.14
N LEU A 423 -17.60 2.54 -51.93
CA LEU A 423 -18.58 2.04 -52.89
C LEU A 423 -18.64 2.91 -54.15
N ALA A 424 -18.54 4.23 -54.00
CA ALA A 424 -18.45 5.16 -55.13
C ALA A 424 -17.19 4.91 -55.98
N GLU A 425 -16.05 4.65 -55.34
CA GLU A 425 -14.79 4.36 -56.02
C GLU A 425 -14.82 2.99 -56.73
N GLN A 426 -15.40 1.97 -56.09
CA GLN A 426 -15.64 0.67 -56.72
C GLN A 426 -16.56 0.77 -57.94
N LEU A 427 -17.62 1.58 -57.85
CA LEU A 427 -18.53 1.79 -58.98
C LEU A 427 -17.84 2.54 -60.12
N ARG A 428 -17.04 3.58 -59.83
CA ARG A 428 -16.28 4.33 -60.85
C ARG A 428 -15.25 3.45 -61.55
N THR A 429 -14.51 2.62 -60.81
CA THR A 429 -13.52 1.70 -61.39
C THR A 429 -14.15 0.65 -62.28
N LEU A 430 -15.31 0.11 -61.89
CA LEU A 430 -16.06 -0.87 -62.68
C LEU A 430 -16.63 -0.24 -63.97
N LEU A 431 -17.15 0.99 -63.89
CA LEU A 431 -17.71 1.72 -65.06
C LEU A 431 -16.63 2.20 -66.04
N GLN A 432 -15.40 2.42 -65.58
CA GLN A 432 -14.26 2.80 -66.44
C GLN A 432 -13.57 1.59 -67.09
N ALA A 433 -13.81 0.37 -66.59
CA ALA A 433 -13.33 -0.85 -67.20
C ALA A 433 -14.12 -1.19 -68.48
N THR A 434 -13.45 -1.78 -69.48
CA THR A 434 -14.09 -2.19 -70.73
C THR A 434 -15.15 -3.25 -70.44
N ALA A 435 -16.40 -3.03 -70.86
CA ALA A 435 -17.47 -3.99 -70.63
C ALA A 435 -17.16 -5.32 -71.30
N THR A 436 -17.12 -6.40 -70.51
CA THR A 436 -16.85 -7.74 -71.02
C THR A 436 -18.17 -8.43 -71.36
N ALA A 437 -18.26 -9.04 -72.55
CA ALA A 437 -19.40 -9.86 -72.90
C ALA A 437 -19.43 -11.14 -72.03
N PRO A 438 -20.61 -11.59 -71.57
CA PRO A 438 -21.93 -11.08 -71.94
C PRO A 438 -22.36 -9.85 -71.12
N HIS A 439 -22.86 -8.81 -71.79
CA HIS A 439 -23.17 -7.51 -71.18
C HIS A 439 -24.22 -7.58 -70.06
N TRP A 440 -25.14 -8.56 -70.10
CA TRP A 440 -26.14 -8.73 -69.05
C TRP A 440 -25.51 -9.00 -67.66
N ARG A 441 -24.40 -9.75 -67.59
CA ARG A 441 -23.73 -10.06 -66.32
C ARG A 441 -23.04 -8.82 -65.76
N TYR A 442 -22.32 -8.11 -66.62
CA TYR A 442 -21.68 -6.84 -66.30
C TYR A 442 -22.70 -5.80 -65.79
N LEU A 443 -23.83 -5.63 -66.50
CA LEU A 443 -24.87 -4.68 -66.12
C LEU A 443 -25.63 -5.10 -64.85
N GLY A 444 -25.78 -6.40 -64.59
CA GLY A 444 -26.32 -6.90 -63.32
C GLY A 444 -25.43 -6.56 -62.12
N GLU A 445 -24.11 -6.70 -62.26
CA GLU A 445 -23.14 -6.34 -61.22
C GLU A 445 -23.14 -4.82 -60.96
N VAL A 446 -23.11 -4.01 -62.04
CA VAL A 446 -23.24 -2.54 -61.99
C VAL A 446 -24.55 -2.13 -61.31
N GLY A 447 -25.67 -2.75 -61.68
CA GLY A 447 -26.97 -2.47 -61.09
C GLY A 447 -27.03 -2.80 -59.60
N SER A 448 -26.41 -3.90 -59.16
CA SER A 448 -26.37 -4.26 -57.74
C SER A 448 -25.54 -3.25 -56.91
N LEU A 449 -24.38 -2.85 -57.43
CA LEU A 449 -23.49 -1.90 -56.75
C LEU A 449 -24.08 -0.49 -56.73
N LEU A 450 -24.77 -0.08 -57.80
CA LEU A 450 -25.47 1.20 -57.84
C LEU A 450 -26.60 1.25 -56.80
N ARG A 451 -27.34 0.16 -56.60
CA ARG A 451 -28.37 0.07 -55.56
C ARG A 451 -27.75 0.11 -54.17
N GLU A 452 -26.65 -0.60 -53.94
CA GLU A 452 -25.96 -0.59 -52.65
C GLU A 452 -25.39 0.80 -52.32
N TYR A 453 -24.81 1.48 -53.31
CA TYR A 453 -24.36 2.86 -53.20
C TYR A 453 -25.52 3.79 -52.80
N LEU A 454 -26.66 3.77 -53.51
CA LEU A 454 -27.79 4.64 -53.20
C LEU A 454 -28.42 4.36 -51.83
N VAL A 455 -28.49 3.09 -51.40
CA VAL A 455 -29.01 2.72 -50.08
C VAL A 455 -28.12 3.24 -48.96
N VAL A 456 -26.79 3.14 -49.12
CA VAL A 456 -25.83 3.64 -48.12
C VAL A 456 -25.79 5.17 -48.12
N HIS A 457 -25.81 5.80 -49.30
CA HIS A 457 -25.70 7.25 -49.45
C HIS A 457 -26.93 8.01 -48.92
N TYR A 458 -28.14 7.45 -49.08
CA TYR A 458 -29.39 8.07 -48.61
C TYR A 458 -29.93 7.46 -47.30
N GLU A 459 -29.12 6.67 -46.57
CA GLU A 459 -29.47 6.03 -45.29
C GLU A 459 -30.78 5.20 -45.33
N ILE A 460 -31.03 4.54 -46.45
CA ILE A 460 -32.27 3.75 -46.65
C ILE A 460 -32.13 2.39 -45.94
N ASP A 461 -33.21 1.90 -45.30
CA ASP A 461 -33.18 0.58 -44.63
C ASP A 461 -32.78 -0.52 -45.63
N GLY A 462 -31.76 -1.32 -45.27
CA GLY A 462 -31.20 -2.38 -46.11
C GLY A 462 -32.19 -3.48 -46.52
N LYS A 463 -33.39 -3.50 -45.94
CA LYS A 463 -34.49 -4.40 -46.37
C LYS A 463 -35.01 -4.10 -47.78
N TYR A 464 -34.75 -2.91 -48.31
CA TYR A 464 -35.22 -2.47 -49.63
C TYR A 464 -34.21 -2.68 -50.77
N ARG A 465 -33.16 -3.49 -50.55
CA ARG A 465 -32.11 -3.77 -51.55
C ARG A 465 -32.57 -4.64 -52.74
N GLY A 466 -33.69 -5.35 -52.60
CA GLY A 466 -34.16 -6.35 -53.57
C GLY A 466 -35.28 -5.87 -54.50
N GLY A 467 -35.50 -6.61 -55.59
CA GLY A 467 -36.60 -6.38 -56.53
C GLY A 467 -36.15 -5.85 -57.90
N SER A 468 -37.12 -5.60 -58.77
CA SER A 468 -36.88 -4.91 -60.05
C SER A 468 -36.46 -3.46 -59.79
N GLY A 469 -35.71 -2.88 -60.70
CA GLY A 469 -35.35 -1.47 -60.71
C GLY A 469 -36.54 -0.53 -60.57
N LYS A 470 -37.71 -0.91 -61.13
CA LYS A 470 -38.96 -0.17 -60.94
C LYS A 470 -39.45 -0.17 -59.49
N GLN A 471 -39.45 -1.32 -58.82
CA GLN A 471 -39.84 -1.45 -57.40
C GLN A 471 -38.86 -0.73 -56.47
N PHE A 472 -37.57 -0.81 -56.80
CA PHE A 472 -36.54 -0.08 -56.08
C PHE A 472 -36.75 1.44 -56.20
N MET A 473 -36.98 1.96 -57.41
CA MET A 473 -37.27 3.38 -57.65
C MET A 473 -38.53 3.89 -56.96
N GLU A 474 -39.58 3.08 -56.86
CA GLU A 474 -40.80 3.43 -56.11
C GLU A 474 -40.53 3.60 -54.60
N THR A 475 -39.60 2.82 -54.05
CA THR A 475 -39.24 2.86 -52.63
C THR A 475 -38.35 4.06 -52.30
N ILE A 476 -37.38 4.37 -53.17
CA ILE A 476 -36.37 5.41 -52.89
C ILE A 476 -36.78 6.80 -53.38
N ARG A 477 -37.90 6.93 -54.12
CA ARG A 477 -38.35 8.19 -54.75
C ARG A 477 -38.43 9.36 -53.77
N GLU A 478 -38.85 9.13 -52.53
CA GLU A 478 -39.00 10.18 -51.50
C GLU A 478 -37.67 10.72 -50.98
N HIS A 479 -36.57 9.99 -51.18
CA HIS A 479 -35.24 10.32 -50.65
C HIS A 479 -34.30 10.91 -51.73
N LEU A 480 -34.69 10.84 -53.01
CA LEU A 480 -33.89 11.31 -54.14
C LEU A 480 -34.21 12.75 -54.54
N SER A 481 -33.21 13.49 -55.01
CA SER A 481 -33.43 14.79 -55.64
C SER A 481 -34.16 14.64 -56.98
N GLY A 482 -35.07 15.58 -57.29
CA GLY A 482 -35.89 15.53 -58.51
C GLY A 482 -35.08 15.42 -59.80
N GLU A 483 -33.85 15.92 -59.80
CA GLU A 483 -32.92 15.89 -60.94
C GLU A 483 -32.34 14.48 -61.23
N CYS A 484 -32.32 13.59 -60.23
CA CYS A 484 -31.76 12.24 -60.36
C CYS A 484 -32.83 11.17 -60.65
N LEU A 485 -34.11 11.48 -60.44
CA LEU A 485 -35.21 10.51 -60.54
C LEU A 485 -35.41 9.93 -61.94
N GLU A 486 -35.46 10.78 -62.96
CA GLU A 486 -35.69 10.37 -64.34
C GLU A 486 -34.49 9.61 -64.92
N PRO A 487 -33.22 10.08 -64.78
CA PRO A 487 -32.04 9.32 -65.21
C PRO A 487 -31.92 7.95 -64.52
N LEU A 488 -32.11 7.87 -63.21
CA LEU A 488 -32.03 6.59 -62.48
C LEU A 488 -33.11 5.60 -62.91
N SER A 489 -34.33 6.08 -63.18
CA SER A 489 -35.41 5.24 -63.67
C SER A 489 -35.06 4.64 -65.04
N LEU A 490 -34.47 5.43 -65.94
CA LEU A 490 -34.04 4.97 -67.26
C LEU A 490 -32.90 3.96 -67.15
N ILE A 491 -31.87 4.27 -66.34
CA ILE A 491 -30.74 3.38 -66.08
C ILE A 491 -31.19 2.02 -65.56
N PHE A 492 -32.02 2.00 -64.51
CA PHE A 492 -32.47 0.75 -63.92
C PHE A 492 -33.40 -0.04 -64.87
N SER A 493 -34.20 0.64 -65.68
CA SER A 493 -35.02 -0.03 -66.71
C SER A 493 -34.18 -0.67 -67.82
N ALA A 494 -33.09 -0.01 -68.24
CA ALA A 494 -32.16 -0.53 -69.24
C ALA A 494 -31.40 -1.75 -68.70
N ILE A 495 -30.94 -1.69 -67.44
CA ILE A 495 -30.28 -2.81 -66.76
C ILE A 495 -31.24 -4.00 -66.61
N ASP A 496 -32.45 -3.78 -66.09
CA ASP A 496 -33.43 -4.85 -65.91
C ASP A 496 -33.80 -5.51 -67.25
N THR A 497 -33.96 -4.71 -68.31
CA THR A 497 -34.28 -5.21 -69.65
C THR A 497 -33.13 -6.05 -70.21
N SER A 498 -31.88 -5.56 -70.11
CA SER A 498 -30.69 -6.29 -70.55
C SER A 498 -30.45 -7.59 -69.79
N VAL A 499 -30.68 -7.57 -68.47
CA VAL A 499 -30.58 -8.76 -67.60
C VAL A 499 -31.70 -9.76 -67.91
N SER A 500 -32.94 -9.29 -68.09
CA SER A 500 -34.09 -10.17 -68.37
C SER A 500 -34.04 -10.84 -69.74
N LEU A 501 -33.44 -10.17 -70.74
CA LEU A 501 -33.26 -10.70 -72.09
C LEU A 501 -31.93 -11.47 -72.25
N GLU A 502 -31.14 -11.59 -71.18
CA GLU A 502 -29.80 -12.20 -71.17
C GLU A 502 -28.93 -11.74 -72.35
N SER A 503 -28.99 -10.44 -72.66
CA SER A 503 -28.38 -9.90 -73.87
C SER A 503 -26.86 -10.05 -73.85
N GLU A 504 -26.31 -10.76 -74.83
CA GLU A 504 -24.85 -10.88 -74.98
C GLU A 504 -24.20 -9.51 -75.27
N HIS A 505 -24.88 -8.68 -76.05
CA HIS A 505 -24.43 -7.34 -76.44
C HIS A 505 -25.56 -6.31 -76.28
N TYR A 506 -25.26 -5.22 -75.58
CA TYR A 506 -26.11 -4.04 -75.43
C TYR A 506 -25.52 -2.90 -76.25
N GLN A 507 -26.30 -2.36 -77.21
CA GLN A 507 -25.79 -1.45 -78.25
C GLN A 507 -25.30 -0.10 -77.71
N ASP A 508 -25.89 0.39 -76.62
CA ASP A 508 -25.60 1.72 -76.06
C ASP A 508 -24.88 1.67 -74.71
N ILE A 509 -24.04 0.65 -74.48
CA ILE A 509 -23.42 0.40 -73.17
C ILE A 509 -22.52 1.56 -72.71
N GLU A 510 -21.81 2.21 -73.62
CA GLU A 510 -20.97 3.37 -73.33
C GLU A 510 -21.78 4.63 -72.99
N GLN A 511 -22.99 4.76 -73.52
CA GLN A 511 -23.89 5.85 -73.13
C GLN A 511 -24.44 5.59 -71.73
N LEU A 512 -24.87 4.36 -71.45
CA LEU A 512 -25.38 3.95 -70.14
C LEU A 512 -24.31 4.12 -69.04
N GLN A 513 -23.07 3.72 -69.29
CA GLN A 513 -21.96 3.93 -68.35
C GLN A 513 -21.73 5.42 -68.04
N ARG A 514 -21.80 6.29 -69.05
CA ARG A 514 -21.66 7.75 -68.87
C ARG A 514 -22.81 8.35 -68.08
N GLU A 515 -24.04 7.88 -68.30
CA GLU A 515 -25.21 8.34 -67.55
C GLU A 515 -25.14 7.90 -66.07
N ILE A 516 -24.68 6.68 -65.78
CA ILE A 516 -24.47 6.20 -64.41
C ILE A 516 -23.39 7.03 -63.70
N LEU A 517 -22.24 7.25 -64.36
CA LEU A 517 -21.18 8.10 -63.81
C LEU A 517 -21.65 9.52 -63.52
N ARG A 518 -22.44 10.10 -64.44
CA ARG A 518 -23.01 11.45 -64.25
C ARG A 518 -23.91 11.52 -63.02
N VAL A 519 -24.75 10.50 -62.79
CA VAL A 519 -25.62 10.47 -61.60
C VAL A 519 -24.80 10.36 -60.32
N VAL A 520 -23.78 9.49 -60.30
CA VAL A 520 -22.90 9.28 -59.13
C VAL A 520 -22.11 10.55 -58.79
N ASP A 521 -21.66 11.30 -59.80
CA ASP A 521 -20.97 12.58 -59.60
C ASP A 521 -21.93 13.69 -59.13
N LEU A 522 -23.18 13.70 -59.61
CA LEU A 522 -24.20 14.65 -59.16
C LEU A 522 -24.64 14.38 -57.71
N THR A 523 -24.77 13.12 -57.29
CA THR A 523 -25.09 12.77 -55.90
C THR A 523 -23.93 13.13 -54.96
N ALA A 524 -22.69 12.91 -55.38
CA ALA A 524 -21.50 13.32 -54.61
C ALA A 524 -21.37 14.85 -54.45
N GLN A 525 -21.72 15.65 -55.47
CA GLN A 525 -21.66 17.11 -55.40
C GLN A 525 -22.74 17.71 -54.49
N ASN A 526 -23.96 17.15 -54.52
CA ASN A 526 -25.06 17.62 -53.66
C ASN A 526 -24.82 17.32 -52.17
N ALA A 527 -24.11 16.22 -51.85
CA ALA A 527 -23.69 15.91 -50.49
C ALA A 527 -22.67 16.92 -49.92
N ALA A 528 -21.80 17.49 -50.76
CA ALA A 528 -20.82 18.50 -50.36
C ALA A 528 -21.43 19.89 -50.11
N ALA A 529 -22.62 20.18 -50.68
CA ALA A 529 -23.30 21.47 -50.55
C ALA A 529 -24.24 21.55 -49.31
N HIS A 530 -24.57 20.42 -48.69
CA HIS A 530 -25.47 20.32 -47.53
C HIS A 530 -24.81 19.77 -46.25
N GLY A 531 -23.49 19.54 -46.27
CA GLY A 531 -22.69 19.01 -45.15
C GLY A 531 -22.10 20.06 -44.22
#